data_AF-A0A821KJP8-F1
#
_entry.id   AF-A0A821KJP8-F1
#
_cell.length_a   1.000
_cell.length_b   1.000
_cell.length_c   1.000
_cell.angle_alpha   90.00
_cell.angle_beta   90.00
_cell.angle_gamma   90.00
#
_symmetry.space_group_name_H-M   'P 1'
#
loop_
_entity.id
_entity.type
_entity.pdbx_description
1 polymer ?
#
loop_
_entity_poly.entity_id
_entity_poly.type
_entity_poly.pdbx_seq_one_letter_code
_entity_poly.pdbx_strand_id
1 'polypeptide(L)'
;FYSEGPHAFEISFTNFLLFALPIGVMMLIICWLWLQLLYNRRELLPWIKMDAYDIESQKHLKSVLKEQYKELGRLSWEEYTISILFLAMVILWVTRDFSTYPGWEIIFRKDYVADATVAILIGTLPLILPNRNPFSKNWEYQPIVHWEQISKKFPWGVFMLQGAGLAIAEGFKISNLSATIATFLRFIVGAPD
;
A
#
# COMPACT_ATOMS: atom_id res chain seq x y z
N PHE A 1 -11.78 -2.85 15.80
CA PHE A 1 -10.31 -2.75 15.74
C PHE A 1 -9.89 -1.96 16.96
N TYR A 2 -9.06 -2.55 17.84
CA TYR A 2 -8.96 -2.34 19.30
C TYR A 2 -10.03 -3.09 20.10
N SER A 3 -9.69 -4.32 20.50
CA SER A 3 -10.28 -4.93 21.70
C SER A 3 -9.44 -4.47 22.88
N GLU A 4 -10.01 -3.74 23.82
CA GLU A 4 -9.36 -3.42 25.10
C GLU A 4 -9.36 -4.66 26.01
N GLY A 5 -8.58 -5.66 25.62
CA GLY A 5 -8.30 -6.85 26.42
C GLY A 5 -6.81 -7.17 26.33
N PRO A 6 -6.22 -7.84 27.34
CA PRO A 6 -4.80 -8.20 27.38
C PRO A 6 -4.34 -9.16 26.25
N HIS A 7 -5.23 -9.48 25.32
CA HIS A 7 -5.02 -10.33 24.13
C HIS A 7 -5.51 -9.65 22.85
N ALA A 8 -5.52 -8.31 22.79
CA ALA A 8 -5.80 -7.60 21.55
C ALA A 8 -4.78 -8.03 20.49
N PHE A 9 -5.26 -8.77 19.49
CA PHE A 9 -4.44 -9.20 18.37
C PHE A 9 -4.14 -7.97 17.53
N GLU A 10 -3.05 -7.26 17.83
CA GLU A 10 -2.56 -6.21 16.95
C GLU A 10 -2.15 -6.85 15.63
N ILE A 11 -2.85 -6.49 14.56
CA ILE A 11 -2.51 -6.97 13.23
C ILE A 11 -1.29 -6.17 12.77
N SER A 12 -0.10 -6.78 12.84
CA SER A 12 1.12 -6.21 12.27
C SER A 12 1.06 -6.13 10.75
N PHE A 13 1.84 -5.23 10.16
CA PHE A 13 1.96 -5.10 8.70
C PHE A 13 2.31 -6.44 8.05
N THR A 14 3.20 -7.24 8.64
CA THR A 14 3.57 -8.57 8.14
C THR A 14 2.35 -9.49 8.06
N ASN A 15 1.54 -9.55 9.12
CA ASN A 15 0.33 -10.38 9.15
C ASN A 15 -0.70 -9.90 8.13
N PHE A 16 -0.89 -8.58 8.03
CA PHE A 16 -1.76 -7.99 7.00
C PHE A 16 -1.28 -8.30 5.59
N LEU A 17 0.02 -8.16 5.31
CA LEU A 17 0.62 -8.43 4.02
C LEU A 17 0.46 -9.90 3.62
N LEU A 18 0.74 -10.83 4.54
CA LEU A 18 0.58 -12.27 4.30
C LEU A 18 -0.86 -12.65 3.99
N PHE A 19 -1.83 -11.97 4.60
CA PHE A 19 -3.25 -12.18 4.31
C PHE A 19 -3.68 -11.52 2.99
N ALA A 20 -3.32 -10.26 2.78
CA ALA A 20 -3.82 -9.45 1.67
C ALA A 20 -3.11 -9.76 0.33
N LEU A 21 -1.84 -10.15 0.34
CA LEU A 21 -1.06 -10.37 -0.89
C LEU A 21 -1.58 -11.55 -1.72
N PRO A 22 -1.86 -12.74 -1.16
CA PRO A 22 -2.45 -13.84 -1.92
C PRO A 22 -3.80 -13.48 -2.52
N ILE A 23 -4.65 -12.79 -1.74
CA ILE A 23 -5.97 -12.33 -2.19
C ILE A 23 -5.82 -11.30 -3.32
N GLY A 24 -4.89 -10.36 -3.18
CA GLY A 24 -4.60 -9.34 -4.18
C GLY A 24 -4.09 -9.93 -5.50
N VAL A 25 -3.18 -10.90 -5.44
CA VAL A 25 -2.70 -11.63 -6.64
C VAL A 25 -3.85 -12.40 -7.30
N MET A 26 -4.67 -13.09 -6.52
CA MET A 26 -5.84 -13.81 -7.03
C MET A 26 -6.83 -12.86 -7.71
N MET A 27 -7.17 -11.75 -7.08
CA MET A 27 -8.05 -10.72 -7.63
C MET A 27 -7.47 -10.07 -8.89
N LEU A 28 -6.16 -9.86 -8.94
CA LEU A 28 -5.48 -9.33 -10.12
C LEU A 28 -5.55 -10.30 -11.29
N ILE A 29 -5.36 -11.60 -11.06
CA ILE A 29 -5.53 -12.65 -12.07
C ILE A 29 -6.98 -12.71 -12.55
N ILE A 30 -7.96 -12.66 -11.64
CA ILE A 30 -9.39 -12.68 -12.00
C ILE A 30 -9.74 -11.44 -12.82
N CYS A 31 -9.31 -10.25 -12.39
CA CYS A 31 -9.54 -9.00 -13.12
C CYS A 31 -8.88 -9.03 -14.51
N TRP A 32 -7.64 -9.54 -14.59
CA TRP A 32 -6.95 -9.72 -15.85
C TRP A 32 -7.73 -10.67 -16.77
N LEU A 33 -8.14 -11.86 -16.30
CA LEU A 33 -8.96 -12.80 -17.08
C LEU A 33 -10.30 -12.20 -17.50
N TRP A 34 -10.93 -11.43 -16.62
CA TRP A 34 -12.19 -10.75 -16.91
C TRP A 34 -12.03 -9.72 -18.05
N LEU A 35 -10.96 -8.91 -18.01
CA LEU A 35 -10.64 -7.96 -19.07
C LEU A 35 -10.29 -8.67 -20.39
N GLN A 36 -9.52 -9.77 -20.33
CA GLN A 36 -9.21 -10.58 -21.51
C GLN A 36 -10.49 -11.18 -22.13
N LEU A 37 -11.45 -11.65 -21.33
CA LEU A 37 -12.72 -12.19 -21.82
C LEU A 37 -13.61 -11.11 -22.46
N LEU A 38 -13.65 -9.92 -21.88
CA LEU A 38 -14.49 -8.81 -22.35
C LEU A 38 -13.94 -8.13 -23.61
N TYR A 39 -12.65 -7.77 -23.60
CA TYR A 39 -12.05 -6.94 -24.64
C TYR A 39 -11.21 -7.74 -25.64
N ASN A 40 -10.65 -8.87 -25.22
CA ASN A 40 -9.66 -9.62 -25.99
C ASN A 40 -10.10 -11.07 -26.27
N ARG A 41 -11.40 -11.27 -26.52
CA ARG A 41 -12.00 -12.57 -26.83
C ARG A 41 -11.32 -13.30 -27.99
N ARG A 42 -10.58 -12.59 -28.85
CA ARG A 42 -9.86 -13.12 -30.03
C ARG A 42 -8.50 -13.76 -29.69
N GLU A 43 -7.77 -13.27 -28.68
CA GLU A 43 -6.48 -13.86 -28.30
C GLU A 43 -6.62 -15.14 -27.44
N LEU A 44 -7.73 -15.31 -26.72
CA LEU A 44 -8.08 -16.55 -26.01
C LEU A 44 -8.65 -17.66 -26.92
N LEU A 45 -9.07 -17.32 -28.14
CA LEU A 45 -9.68 -18.20 -29.14
C LEU A 45 -8.89 -18.14 -30.46
N PRO A 46 -7.76 -18.86 -30.59
CA PRO A 46 -6.82 -18.73 -31.71
C PRO A 46 -7.37 -19.08 -33.10
N TRP A 47 -8.63 -19.54 -33.20
CA TRP A 47 -9.37 -19.77 -34.45
C TRP A 47 -10.01 -18.52 -35.05
N ILE A 48 -9.98 -17.37 -34.37
CA ILE A 48 -10.44 -16.08 -34.89
C ILE A 48 -9.20 -15.31 -35.38
N LYS A 49 -9.01 -15.26 -36.71
CA LYS A 49 -7.82 -14.77 -37.42
C LYS A 49 -7.26 -13.43 -36.90
N MET A 50 -5.92 -13.33 -36.82
CA MET A 50 -5.18 -12.07 -36.76
C MET A 50 -5.27 -11.37 -38.13
N ASP A 51 -5.92 -10.20 -38.19
CA ASP A 51 -5.88 -9.34 -39.37
C ASP A 51 -4.56 -8.57 -39.40
N ALA A 52 -3.99 -8.34 -40.58
CA ALA A 52 -2.72 -7.64 -40.78
C ALA A 52 -2.68 -6.22 -40.15
N TYR A 53 -3.85 -5.62 -39.92
CA TYR A 53 -4.05 -4.35 -39.21
C TYR A 53 -3.51 -4.37 -37.76
N ASP A 54 -3.57 -5.53 -37.10
CA ASP A 54 -3.15 -5.68 -35.71
C ASP A 54 -1.61 -5.66 -35.57
N ILE A 55 -0.89 -6.15 -36.60
CA ILE A 55 0.58 -6.20 -36.61
C ILE A 55 1.19 -4.80 -36.77
N GLU A 56 0.57 -3.93 -37.57
CA GLU A 56 1.01 -2.56 -37.77
C GLU A 56 0.74 -1.69 -36.52
N SER A 57 -0.43 -1.86 -35.91
CA SER A 57 -0.77 -1.26 -34.62
C SER A 57 0.20 -1.70 -33.50
N GLN A 58 0.53 -2.99 -33.41
CA GLN A 58 1.52 -3.53 -32.47
C GLN A 58 2.93 -2.97 -32.69
N LYS A 59 3.35 -2.77 -33.94
CA LYS A 59 4.65 -2.14 -34.27
C LYS A 59 4.69 -0.68 -33.85
N HIS A 60 3.62 0.07 -34.11
CA HIS A 60 3.49 1.46 -33.70
C HIS A 60 3.46 1.62 -32.16
N LEU A 61 2.70 0.76 -31.46
CA LEU A 61 2.72 0.70 -30.00
C LEU A 61 4.12 0.43 -29.46
N LYS A 62 4.83 -0.55 -30.02
CA LYS A 62 6.21 -0.86 -29.61
C LYS A 62 7.18 0.27 -29.87
N SER A 63 7.05 1.02 -30.98
CA SER A 63 7.89 2.19 -31.22
C SER A 63 7.61 3.31 -30.23
N VAL A 64 6.33 3.59 -29.94
CA VAL A 64 5.93 4.61 -28.95
C VAL A 64 6.42 4.22 -27.55
N LEU A 65 6.25 2.96 -27.12
CA LEU A 65 6.78 2.45 -25.84
C LEU A 65 8.31 2.57 -25.76
N LYS A 66 9.01 2.29 -26.86
CA LYS A 66 10.47 2.39 -26.93
C LYS A 66 10.94 3.83 -26.89
N GLU A 67 10.20 4.76 -27.50
CA GLU A 67 10.46 6.20 -27.42
C GLU A 67 10.24 6.71 -26.00
N GLN A 68 9.09 6.40 -25.39
CA GLN A 68 8.78 6.77 -24.00
C GLN A 68 9.82 6.17 -23.01
N TYR A 69 10.22 4.90 -23.20
CA TYR A 69 11.26 4.27 -22.39
C TYR A 69 12.64 4.95 -22.55
N LYS A 70 12.94 5.47 -23.75
CA LYS A 70 14.16 6.26 -23.96
C LYS A 70 14.06 7.65 -23.30
N GLU A 71 12.87 8.25 -23.30
CA GLU A 71 12.61 9.56 -22.67
C GLU A 71 12.73 9.51 -21.14
N LEU A 72 12.40 8.38 -20.51
CA LEU A 72 12.61 8.16 -19.06
C LEU A 72 14.05 8.40 -18.60
N GLY A 73 15.04 8.26 -19.50
CA GLY A 73 16.42 8.62 -19.21
C GLY A 73 17.08 7.76 -18.13
N ARG A 74 18.10 8.32 -17.47
CA ARG A 74 18.78 7.66 -16.34
C ARG A 74 18.07 8.01 -15.05
N LEU A 75 17.97 7.03 -14.15
CA LEU A 75 17.40 7.21 -12.82
C LEU A 75 18.07 8.38 -12.11
N SER A 76 17.26 9.31 -11.59
CA SER A 76 17.76 10.47 -10.87
C SER A 76 18.27 10.09 -9.48
N TRP A 77 19.03 10.98 -8.84
CA TRP A 77 19.52 10.74 -7.50
C TRP A 77 18.37 10.67 -6.48
N GLU A 78 17.36 11.51 -6.68
CA GLU A 78 16.13 11.57 -5.90
C GLU A 78 15.37 10.23 -5.99
N GLU A 79 15.16 9.72 -7.20
CA GLU A 79 14.47 8.45 -7.46
C GLU A 79 15.21 7.28 -6.84
N TYR A 80 16.54 7.28 -6.94
CA TYR A 80 17.37 6.24 -6.35
C TYR A 80 17.29 6.25 -4.82
N THR A 81 17.38 7.43 -4.21
CA THR A 81 17.30 7.59 -2.75
C THR A 81 15.93 7.20 -2.22
N ILE A 82 14.84 7.63 -2.88
CA ILE A 82 13.48 7.25 -2.49
C ILE A 82 13.27 5.74 -2.65
N SER A 83 13.80 5.13 -3.72
CA SER A 83 13.70 3.68 -3.93
C SER A 83 14.38 2.90 -2.80
N ILE A 84 15.56 3.34 -2.35
CA ILE A 84 16.25 2.74 -1.20
C ILE A 84 15.43 2.91 0.08
N LEU A 85 14.91 4.10 0.34
CA LEU A 85 14.09 4.37 1.53
C LEU A 85 12.83 3.49 1.54
N PHE A 86 12.18 3.33 0.40
CA PHE A 86 11.02 2.47 0.25
C PHE A 86 11.35 1.00 0.55
N LEU A 87 12.44 0.48 -0.04
CA LEU A 87 12.89 -0.89 0.24
C LEU A 87 13.25 -1.07 1.72
N ALA A 88 13.94 -0.09 2.32
CA ALA A 88 14.26 -0.09 3.74
C ALA A 88 12.98 -0.11 4.59
N MET A 89 11.96 0.68 4.25
CA MET A 89 10.66 0.68 4.95
C MET A 89 10.01 -0.70 4.91
N VAL A 90 9.95 -1.34 3.74
CA VAL A 90 9.36 -2.69 3.59
C VAL A 90 10.14 -3.71 4.42
N ILE A 91 11.48 -3.67 4.38
CA ILE A 91 12.31 -4.55 5.20
C ILE A 91 12.03 -4.31 6.68
N LEU A 92 12.00 -3.05 7.14
CA LEU A 92 11.74 -2.71 8.54
C LEU A 92 10.36 -3.20 8.99
N TRP A 93 9.32 -3.03 8.17
CA TRP A 93 7.98 -3.54 8.49
C TRP A 93 7.93 -5.06 8.57
N VAL A 94 8.47 -5.76 7.56
CA VAL A 94 8.43 -7.23 7.52
C VAL A 94 9.28 -7.85 8.64
N THR A 95 10.41 -7.23 8.97
CA THR A 95 11.33 -7.72 10.01
C THR A 95 10.94 -7.28 11.43
N ARG A 96 9.93 -6.43 11.60
CA ARG A 96 9.49 -5.91 12.91
C ARG A 96 9.00 -7.04 13.79
N ASP A 97 8.08 -7.83 13.25
CA ASP A 97 7.49 -9.01 13.87
C ASP A 97 7.34 -10.06 12.77
N PHE A 98 8.18 -11.10 12.83
CA PHE A 98 7.95 -12.29 12.03
C PHE A 98 6.98 -13.16 12.82
N SER A 99 5.81 -13.44 12.26
CA SER A 99 4.78 -14.28 12.89
C SER A 99 5.30 -15.56 13.60
N THR A 100 6.46 -16.10 13.19
CA THR A 100 7.11 -17.28 13.79
C THR A 100 8.34 -16.96 14.67
N TYR A 101 9.02 -15.82 14.49
CA TYR A 101 10.26 -15.48 15.19
C TYR A 101 10.23 -14.04 15.72
N PRO A 102 10.75 -13.77 16.93
CA PRO A 102 10.83 -12.41 17.43
C PRO A 102 11.67 -11.54 16.50
N GLY A 103 11.07 -10.48 15.95
CA GLY A 103 11.75 -9.54 15.07
C GLY A 103 12.57 -8.51 15.85
N TRP A 104 12.96 -7.41 15.19
CA TRP A 104 13.79 -6.38 15.85
C TRP A 104 13.06 -5.58 16.93
N GLU A 105 11.73 -5.71 17.06
CA GLU A 105 10.95 -5.01 18.08
C GLU A 105 11.33 -5.39 19.51
N ILE A 106 11.90 -6.59 19.73
CA ILE A 106 12.35 -7.07 21.06
C ILE A 106 13.46 -6.21 21.69
N ILE A 107 14.16 -5.43 20.87
CA ILE A 107 15.20 -4.50 21.33
C ILE A 107 14.58 -3.35 22.13
N PHE A 108 13.31 -3.05 21.88
CA PHE A 108 12.56 -1.99 22.52
C PHE A 108 11.61 -2.54 23.60
N ARG A 109 11.13 -1.65 24.46
CA ARG A 109 10.08 -2.01 25.42
C ARG A 109 8.80 -2.39 24.67
N LYS A 110 8.04 -3.33 25.24
CA LYS A 110 6.74 -3.73 24.72
C LYS A 110 5.85 -2.49 24.51
N ASP A 111 5.17 -2.44 23.36
CA ASP A 111 4.25 -1.38 22.94
C ASP A 111 4.89 -0.01 22.60
N TYR A 112 6.23 0.11 22.58
CA TYR A 112 6.90 1.37 22.18
C TYR A 112 7.05 1.52 20.67
N VAL A 113 6.99 0.43 19.92
CA VAL A 113 7.22 0.43 18.48
C VAL A 113 6.04 -0.19 17.76
N ALA A 114 5.50 0.56 16.80
CA ALA A 114 4.42 0.11 15.93
C ALA A 114 4.80 0.33 14.46
N ASP A 115 4.00 -0.18 13.54
CA ASP A 115 4.18 0.05 12.10
C ASP A 115 4.18 1.56 11.75
N ALA A 116 3.43 2.36 12.52
CA ALA A 116 3.41 3.81 12.40
C ALA A 116 4.78 4.46 12.69
N THR A 117 5.56 3.91 13.62
CA THR A 117 6.90 4.43 13.97
C THR A 117 7.84 4.33 12.78
N VAL A 118 7.84 3.19 12.07
CA VAL A 118 8.62 2.98 10.84
C VAL A 118 8.15 3.93 9.74
N ALA A 119 6.83 4.08 9.57
CA ALA A 119 6.24 4.96 8.57
C ALA A 119 6.65 6.42 8.76
N ILE A 120 6.58 6.93 10.00
CA ILE A 120 6.98 8.30 10.35
C ILE A 120 8.48 8.48 10.20
N LEU A 121 9.29 7.52 10.66
CA LEU A 121 10.75 7.58 10.56
C LEU A 121 11.19 7.69 9.10
N ILE A 122 10.79 6.73 8.26
CA ILE A 122 11.21 6.74 6.85
C ILE A 122 10.52 7.85 6.06
N GLY A 123 9.25 8.18 6.38
CA GLY A 123 8.50 9.23 5.69
C GLY A 123 9.00 10.66 5.97
N THR A 124 9.71 10.87 7.08
CA THR A 124 10.33 12.16 7.41
C THR A 124 11.75 12.30 6.85
N LEU A 125 12.44 11.20 6.54
CA LEU A 125 13.80 11.25 5.97
C LEU A 125 13.90 12.07 4.66
N PRO A 126 12.97 12.00 3.69
CA PRO A 126 13.02 12.84 2.49
C PRO A 126 12.96 14.35 2.74
N LEU A 127 12.51 14.80 3.92
CA LEU A 127 12.54 16.21 4.32
C LEU A 127 13.94 16.69 4.73
N ILE A 128 14.83 15.74 5.07
CA ILE A 128 16.18 16.00 5.59
C ILE A 128 17.23 15.59 4.55
N LEU A 129 16.99 14.48 3.86
CA LEU A 129 17.89 13.94 2.86
C LEU A 129 17.92 14.85 1.64
N PRO A 130 19.10 15.01 1.05
CA PRO A 130 19.26 15.97 -0.03
C PRO A 130 18.89 15.39 -1.40
N ASN A 131 18.43 16.26 -2.29
CA ASN A 131 17.93 15.91 -3.62
C ASN A 131 19.03 15.55 -4.63
N ARG A 132 20.27 15.98 -4.42
CA ARG A 132 21.39 15.64 -5.31
C ARG A 132 22.38 14.72 -4.60
N ASN A 133 23.46 14.33 -5.30
CA ASN A 133 24.60 13.65 -4.67
C ASN A 133 25.48 14.60 -3.81
N PRO A 134 25.57 14.41 -2.47
CA PRO A 134 26.35 15.26 -1.56
C PRO A 134 27.86 15.22 -1.79
N PHE A 135 28.36 14.22 -2.51
CA PHE A 135 29.77 14.07 -2.85
C PHE A 135 30.17 14.79 -4.15
N SER A 136 29.23 15.50 -4.79
CA SER A 136 29.49 16.29 -6.00
C SER A 136 30.12 17.65 -5.68
N LYS A 137 31.06 18.12 -6.52
CA LYS A 137 31.77 19.41 -6.32
C LYS A 137 30.86 20.65 -6.32
N ASN A 138 29.70 20.60 -6.99
CA ASN A 138 28.75 21.71 -7.08
C ASN A 138 27.50 21.45 -6.23
N TRP A 139 27.73 21.00 -5.00
CA TRP A 139 26.67 20.68 -4.07
C TRP A 139 26.00 21.93 -3.51
N GLU A 140 24.68 22.00 -3.64
CA GLU A 140 23.84 22.90 -2.86
C GLU A 140 22.80 22.05 -2.14
N TYR A 141 22.66 22.27 -0.83
CA TYR A 141 21.70 21.52 -0.02
C TYR A 141 20.28 21.94 -0.38
N GLN A 142 19.50 21.00 -0.87
CA GLN A 142 18.05 21.10 -1.01
C GLN A 142 17.44 19.75 -0.65
N PRO A 143 16.38 19.71 0.17
CA PRO A 143 15.75 18.45 0.55
C PRO A 143 15.05 17.80 -0.66
N ILE A 144 14.89 16.48 -0.63
CA ILE A 144 14.16 15.74 -1.67
C ILE A 144 12.71 16.22 -1.76
N VAL A 145 12.08 16.48 -0.60
CA VAL A 145 10.71 16.98 -0.53
C VAL A 145 10.63 18.17 0.41
N HIS A 146 9.90 19.20 0.01
CA HIS A 146 9.58 20.33 0.88
C HIS A 146 8.26 20.08 1.64
N TRP A 147 8.20 20.53 2.90
CA TRP A 147 6.99 20.40 3.73
C TRP A 147 5.73 20.97 3.05
N GLU A 148 5.87 22.07 2.33
CA GLU A 148 4.78 22.71 1.58
C GLU A 148 4.19 21.80 0.49
N GLN A 149 5.01 20.92 -0.10
CA GLN A 149 4.54 19.94 -1.09
C GLN A 149 3.75 18.84 -0.41
N ILE A 150 4.22 18.37 0.75
CA ILE A 150 3.53 17.35 1.55
C ILE A 150 2.20 17.92 2.06
N SER A 151 2.21 19.09 2.70
CA SER A 151 1.00 19.66 3.29
C SER A 151 -0.12 19.89 2.27
N LYS A 152 0.22 20.24 1.02
CA LYS A 152 -0.73 20.41 -0.07
C LYS A 152 -1.22 19.10 -0.68
N LYS A 153 -0.34 18.10 -0.83
CA LYS A 153 -0.66 16.82 -1.50
C LYS A 153 -1.17 15.74 -0.54
N PHE A 154 -0.94 15.88 0.75
CA PHE A 154 -1.34 14.88 1.74
C PHE A 154 -2.87 14.82 1.85
N PRO A 155 -3.48 13.63 1.79
CA PRO A 155 -4.94 13.49 1.79
C PRO A 155 -5.53 13.62 3.20
N TRP A 156 -5.50 14.83 3.77
CA TRP A 156 -5.98 15.12 5.12
C TRP A 156 -7.42 14.64 5.38
N GLY A 157 -8.28 14.73 4.36
CA GLY A 157 -9.67 14.27 4.45
C GLY A 157 -9.77 12.76 4.72
N VAL A 158 -8.93 11.95 4.09
CA VAL A 158 -8.91 10.49 4.31
C VAL A 158 -8.42 10.17 5.73
N PHE A 159 -7.38 10.87 6.19
CA PHE A 159 -6.87 10.72 7.56
C PHE A 159 -7.92 11.08 8.61
N MET A 160 -8.59 12.22 8.44
CA MET A 160 -9.68 12.66 9.33
C MET A 160 -10.87 11.70 9.30
N LEU A 161 -11.24 11.17 8.12
CA LEU A 161 -12.32 10.20 7.98
C LEU A 161 -12.04 8.91 8.75
N GLN A 162 -10.80 8.41 8.69
CA GLN A 162 -10.40 7.25 9.47
C GLN A 162 -10.55 7.49 10.99
N GLY A 163 -10.11 8.66 11.47
CA GLY A 163 -10.27 9.07 12.87
C GLY A 163 -11.73 9.19 13.29
N ALA A 164 -12.58 9.80 12.44
CA ALA A 164 -14.01 9.90 12.68
C ALA A 164 -14.69 8.52 12.75
N GLY A 165 -14.30 7.58 11.88
CA GLY A 165 -14.80 6.20 11.92
C GLY A 165 -14.49 5.48 13.24
N LEU A 166 -13.26 5.67 13.76
CA LEU A 166 -12.87 5.13 15.07
C LEU A 166 -13.66 5.78 16.21
N ALA A 167 -13.83 7.11 16.17
CA ALA A 167 -14.59 7.83 17.17
C ALA A 167 -16.08 7.40 17.21
N ILE A 168 -16.69 7.19 16.04
CA ILE A 168 -18.07 6.69 15.94
C ILE A 168 -18.16 5.25 16.47
N ALA A 169 -17.20 4.39 16.12
CA ALA A 169 -17.16 3.02 16.61
C ALA A 169 -17.08 2.96 18.15
N GLU A 170 -16.23 3.80 18.76
CA GLU A 170 -16.16 3.91 20.23
C GLU A 170 -17.44 4.51 20.81
N GLY A 171 -18.06 5.50 20.14
CA GLY A 171 -19.37 6.04 20.51
C GLY A 171 -20.46 4.96 20.57
N PHE A 172 -20.47 4.01 19.62
CA PHE A 172 -21.40 2.88 19.61
C PHE A 172 -21.11 1.83 20.70
N LYS A 173 -19.85 1.72 21.13
CA LYS A 173 -19.44 0.86 22.24
C LYS A 173 -19.87 1.47 23.58
N ILE A 174 -19.56 2.74 23.83
CA ILE A 174 -19.90 3.44 25.08
C ILE A 174 -21.41 3.61 25.25
N SER A 175 -22.14 3.92 24.17
CA SER A 175 -23.61 4.02 24.20
C SER A 175 -24.34 2.68 24.30
N ASN A 176 -23.61 1.55 24.26
CA ASN A 176 -24.16 0.19 24.21
C ASN A 176 -25.12 -0.07 23.03
N LEU A 177 -25.05 0.78 21.98
CA LEU A 177 -25.88 0.66 20.79
C LEU A 177 -25.56 -0.63 20.02
N SER A 178 -24.27 -0.97 19.92
CA SER A 178 -23.81 -2.20 19.28
C SER A 178 -24.44 -3.45 19.88
N ALA A 179 -24.55 -3.54 21.21
CA ALA A 179 -25.18 -4.66 21.90
C ALA A 179 -26.70 -4.70 21.70
N THR A 180 -27.35 -3.54 21.64
CA THR A 180 -28.79 -3.43 21.38
C THR A 180 -29.14 -3.96 19.99
N ILE A 181 -28.41 -3.53 18.96
CA ILE A 181 -28.58 -4.00 17.58
C ILE A 181 -28.27 -5.50 17.48
N ALA A 182 -27.19 -5.95 18.12
CA ALA A 182 -26.84 -7.38 18.14
C ALA A 182 -27.97 -8.22 18.74
N THR A 183 -28.61 -7.74 19.82
CA THR A 183 -29.76 -8.41 20.45
C THR A 183 -30.98 -8.43 19.53
N PHE A 184 -31.27 -7.33 18.83
CA PHE A 184 -32.34 -7.27 17.86
C PHE A 184 -32.13 -8.27 16.71
N LEU A 185 -30.90 -8.44 16.23
CA LEU A 185 -30.60 -9.35 15.13
C LEU A 185 -30.50 -10.83 15.54
N ARG A 186 -30.59 -11.16 16.84
CA ARG A 186 -30.50 -12.57 17.31
C ARG A 186 -31.58 -13.47 16.72
N PHE A 187 -32.74 -12.94 16.31
CA PHE A 187 -33.79 -13.76 15.70
C PHE A 187 -33.34 -14.40 14.36
N ILE A 188 -32.42 -13.75 13.63
CA ILE A 188 -31.91 -14.25 12.34
C ILE A 188 -31.00 -15.48 12.55
N VAL A 189 -30.28 -15.52 13.67
CA VAL A 189 -29.37 -16.62 14.01
C VAL A 189 -30.12 -17.92 14.35
N GLY A 190 -31.40 -17.83 14.71
CA GLY A 190 -32.26 -18.98 15.03
C GLY A 190 -33.21 -19.41 13.92
N ALA A 191 -33.15 -18.78 12.73
CA ALA A 191 -33.97 -19.20 11.59
C ALA A 191 -33.44 -20.52 11.02
N PRO A 192 -34.32 -21.49 10.67
CA PRO A 192 -33.87 -22.68 9.96
C PRO A 192 -33.29 -22.30 8.59
N ASP A 193 -32.20 -22.96 8.20
CA ASP A 193 -31.51 -22.80 6.91
C ASP A 193 -32.45 -22.92 5.70
#